data_AF-A0A378L9I9-F1
#
_entry.id   AF-A0A378L9I9-F1
#
_cell.length_a   1.000
_cell.length_b   1.000
_cell.length_c   1.000
_cell.angle_alpha   90.00
_cell.angle_beta   90.00
_cell.angle_gamma   90.00
#
_symmetry.space_group_name_H-M   'P 1'
#
loop_
_entity.id
_entity.type
_entity.pdbx_description
1 polymer ?
#
loop_
_entity_poly.entity_id
_entity_poly.type
_entity_poly.pdbx_seq_one_letter_code
_entity_poly.pdbx_strand_id
1 'polypeptide(L)'
;MQYKITEQFARGEEKVIAEFNEFSDTKLFITKKIANSDQEKQKIIYRLYDDSDLLHELNKENISVAYAKYAEGNGDLNLIQLPFLLMSKQENLQAKREIARFAEQNDANLFMMTKCETDTTTQDNDLFFLFKNQSLIDTLNRVINSHRQKEAVRFTGNEKGATFHPTPLPNRPTPPGGPSDCWIENDEDK
;
A
#
# COMPACT_ATOMS: atom_id res chain seq x y z
N MET A 1 -4.03 -8.42 25.22
CA MET A 1 -3.12 -7.39 24.72
C MET A 1 -3.40 -7.23 23.26
N GLN A 2 -4.24 -6.27 22.95
CA GLN A 2 -4.54 -5.86 21.59
C GLN A 2 -4.20 -4.37 21.48
N TYR A 3 -3.20 -4.06 20.65
CA TYR A 3 -2.74 -2.70 20.47
C TYR A 3 -3.62 -1.99 19.45
N LYS A 4 -4.20 -0.86 19.81
CA LYS A 4 -5.07 -0.06 18.93
C LYS A 4 -4.39 1.25 18.58
N ILE A 5 -4.46 1.60 17.30
CA ILE A 5 -3.94 2.86 16.81
C ILE A 5 -5.11 3.70 16.33
N THR A 6 -5.13 4.94 16.80
CA THR A 6 -6.06 5.94 16.33
C THR A 6 -5.33 7.08 15.63
N GLU A 7 -6.05 7.73 14.73
CA GLU A 7 -5.64 8.97 14.11
C GLU A 7 -6.66 10.07 14.37
N GLN A 8 -6.16 11.30 14.49
CA GLN A 8 -6.98 12.48 14.67
C GLN A 8 -6.37 13.68 13.94
N PHE A 9 -7.19 14.34 13.12
CA PHE A 9 -6.86 15.64 12.54
C PHE A 9 -7.20 16.78 13.51
N ALA A 10 -6.56 17.95 13.36
CA ALA A 10 -6.70 19.10 14.26
C ALA A 10 -8.16 19.53 14.62
N ARG A 11 -9.13 19.23 13.74
CA ARG A 11 -10.57 19.51 13.94
C ARG A 11 -11.46 18.28 13.73
N GLY A 12 -10.87 17.10 13.63
CA GLY A 12 -11.56 15.85 13.32
C GLY A 12 -11.88 15.02 14.57
N GLU A 13 -12.80 14.08 14.41
CA GLU A 13 -13.03 13.01 15.38
C GLU A 13 -11.86 12.03 15.36
N GLU A 14 -11.53 11.47 16.52
CA GLU A 14 -10.56 10.39 16.65
C GLU A 14 -11.14 9.09 16.09
N LYS A 15 -10.38 8.41 15.23
CA LYS A 15 -10.82 7.17 14.57
C LYS A 15 -9.79 6.07 14.73
N VAL A 16 -10.26 4.85 14.98
CA VAL A 16 -9.42 3.65 14.97
C VAL A 16 -9.04 3.32 13.53
N ILE A 17 -7.75 3.20 13.26
CA ILE A 17 -7.24 2.89 11.91
C ILE A 17 -6.67 1.49 11.82
N ALA A 18 -6.12 0.97 12.91
CA ALA A 18 -5.47 -0.33 12.90
C ALA A 18 -5.43 -0.97 14.29
N GLU A 19 -5.42 -2.29 14.31
CA GLU A 19 -5.29 -3.12 15.50
C GLU A 19 -4.20 -4.16 15.28
N PHE A 20 -3.34 -4.40 16.29
CA PHE A 20 -2.20 -5.30 16.21
C PHE A 20 -2.14 -6.24 17.41
N ASN A 21 -1.61 -7.44 17.18
CA ASN A 21 -1.33 -8.40 18.24
C ASN A 21 0.05 -8.16 18.91
N GLU A 22 0.98 -7.53 18.19
CA GLU A 22 2.36 -7.31 18.65
C GLU A 22 2.74 -5.82 18.63
N PHE A 23 3.41 -5.37 19.69
CA PHE A 23 3.85 -3.98 19.84
C PHE A 23 4.93 -3.56 18.84
N SER A 24 5.80 -4.49 18.43
CA SER A 24 6.80 -4.28 17.38
C SER A 24 6.15 -3.86 16.07
N ASP A 25 5.04 -4.48 15.73
CA ASP A 25 4.31 -4.28 14.47
C ASP A 25 3.60 -2.94 14.48
N THR A 26 3.03 -2.59 15.63
CA THR A 26 2.48 -1.25 15.87
C THR A 26 3.53 -0.17 15.65
N LYS A 27 4.72 -0.31 16.24
CA LYS A 27 5.82 0.67 16.06
C LYS A 27 6.23 0.81 14.60
N LEU A 28 6.33 -0.30 13.89
CA LEU A 28 6.69 -0.31 12.47
C LEU A 28 5.65 0.48 11.65
N PHE A 29 4.36 0.19 11.88
CA PHE A 29 3.27 0.86 11.18
C PHE A 29 3.22 2.37 11.46
N ILE A 30 3.24 2.76 12.74
CA ILE A 30 3.20 4.18 13.15
C ILE A 30 4.37 4.95 12.55
N THR A 31 5.58 4.40 12.61
CA THR A 31 6.77 5.06 12.07
C THR A 31 6.62 5.31 10.57
N LYS A 32 6.07 4.34 9.83
CA LYS A 32 5.83 4.49 8.39
C LYS A 32 4.72 5.51 8.09
N LYS A 33 3.62 5.49 8.84
CA LYS A 33 2.51 6.47 8.69
C LYS A 33 2.99 7.89 8.97
N ILE A 34 3.79 8.10 10.02
CA ILE A 34 4.38 9.40 10.33
C ILE A 34 5.28 9.89 9.19
N ALA A 35 6.13 9.01 8.65
CA ALA A 35 7.00 9.38 7.52
C ALA A 35 6.18 9.82 6.30
N ASN A 36 5.08 9.13 5.99
CA ASN A 36 4.18 9.51 4.89
C ASN A 36 3.44 10.81 5.17
N SER A 37 2.91 11.02 6.39
CA SER A 37 2.23 12.27 6.74
C SER A 37 3.17 13.48 6.73
N ASP A 38 4.43 13.28 7.13
CA ASP A 38 5.46 14.32 7.06
C ASP A 38 5.75 14.71 5.58
N GLN A 39 5.76 13.73 4.66
CA GLN A 39 5.89 13.98 3.22
C GLN A 39 4.69 14.75 2.64
N GLU A 40 3.48 14.40 3.08
CA GLU A 40 2.23 15.04 2.64
C GLU A 40 1.93 16.34 3.39
N LYS A 41 2.78 16.73 4.35
CA LYS A 41 2.60 17.90 5.25
C LYS A 41 1.26 17.89 5.99
N GLN A 42 0.79 16.70 6.34
CA GLN A 42 -0.46 16.51 7.06
C GLN A 42 -0.22 16.60 8.57
N LYS A 43 -1.11 17.33 9.24
CA LYS A 43 -1.07 17.58 10.67
C LYS A 43 -1.98 16.59 11.38
N ILE A 44 -1.42 15.44 11.76
CA ILE A 44 -2.15 14.31 12.34
C ILE A 44 -1.57 14.00 13.72
N ILE A 45 -2.45 13.75 14.67
CA ILE A 45 -2.13 13.20 15.99
C ILE A 45 -2.39 11.69 15.91
N TYR A 46 -1.37 10.89 16.20
CA TYR A 46 -1.51 9.45 16.33
C TYR A 46 -1.48 9.07 17.80
N ARG A 47 -2.39 8.20 18.23
CA ARG A 47 -2.38 7.64 19.58
C ARG A 47 -2.34 6.13 19.52
N LEU A 48 -1.61 5.55 20.46
CA LEU A 48 -1.47 4.12 20.65
C LEU A 48 -2.01 3.72 22.01
N TYR A 49 -2.98 2.83 22.00
CA TYR A 49 -3.58 2.23 23.18
C TYR A 49 -3.20 0.75 23.31
N ASP A 50 -3.03 0.28 24.54
CA ASP A 50 -3.08 -1.15 24.88
C ASP A 50 -4.40 -1.42 25.58
N ASP A 51 -5.27 -2.15 24.90
CA ASP A 51 -6.67 -2.36 25.27
C ASP A 51 -7.44 -1.03 25.48
N SER A 52 -7.35 -0.41 26.68
CA SER A 52 -7.97 0.89 27.01
C SER A 52 -6.98 1.94 27.51
N ASP A 53 -5.72 1.56 27.75
CA ASP A 53 -4.71 2.44 28.34
C ASP A 53 -3.89 3.12 27.23
N LEU A 54 -3.82 4.45 27.27
CA LEU A 54 -2.99 5.23 26.35
C LEU A 54 -1.50 4.99 26.66
N LEU A 55 -0.78 4.36 25.74
CA LEU A 55 0.66 4.13 25.87
C LEU A 55 1.49 5.28 25.31
N HIS A 56 1.16 5.72 24.10
CA HIS A 56 1.92 6.75 23.38
C HIS A 56 1.00 7.70 22.63
N GLU A 57 1.25 8.99 22.80
CA GLU A 57 0.68 10.06 21.96
C GLU A 57 1.80 10.70 21.13
N LEU A 58 1.55 10.83 19.83
CA LEU A 58 2.49 11.38 18.87
C LEU A 58 1.86 12.62 18.23
N ASN A 59 2.18 13.78 18.80
CA ASN A 59 1.71 15.10 18.38
C ASN A 59 2.92 16.03 18.14
N LYS A 60 3.67 15.81 17.06
CA LYS A 60 4.90 16.57 16.76
C LYS A 60 4.67 18.08 16.68
N GLU A 61 3.50 18.49 16.19
CA GLU A 61 3.20 19.91 15.96
C GLU A 61 2.53 20.60 17.17
N ASN A 62 2.38 19.91 18.30
CA ASN A 62 1.69 20.41 19.49
C ASN A 62 0.33 21.03 19.13
N ILE A 63 -0.42 20.33 18.28
CA ILE A 63 -1.73 20.78 17.81
C ILE A 63 -2.63 20.84 19.03
N SER A 64 -3.06 22.06 19.38
CA SER A 64 -4.08 22.25 20.42
C SER A 64 -5.44 21.92 19.84
N VAL A 65 -6.10 20.93 20.43
CA VAL A 65 -7.39 20.44 19.96
C VAL A 65 -8.49 21.06 20.83
N ALA A 66 -8.87 22.30 20.53
CA ALA A 66 -9.81 23.07 21.37
C ALA A 66 -11.27 22.58 21.31
N TYR A 67 -11.66 21.77 20.31
CA TYR A 67 -13.06 21.40 20.05
C TYR A 67 -13.28 19.97 19.53
N ALA A 68 -12.31 19.05 19.68
CA ALA A 68 -12.60 17.68 19.27
C ALA A 68 -13.31 16.91 20.38
N LYS A 69 -14.22 16.02 19.96
CA LYS A 69 -14.63 14.91 20.80
C LYS A 69 -13.41 13.99 20.94
N TYR A 70 -12.73 14.08 22.06
CA TYR A 70 -11.66 13.15 22.43
C TYR A 70 -12.26 11.76 22.70
N ALA A 71 -11.51 10.70 22.44
CA ALA A 71 -11.77 9.38 23.01
C ALA A 71 -11.38 9.31 24.52
N GLU A 72 -11.13 10.44 25.17
CA GLU A 72 -10.74 10.46 26.58
C GLU A 72 -11.92 10.10 27.49
N GLY A 73 -11.87 8.87 27.99
CA GLY A 73 -12.24 8.56 29.37
C GLY A 73 -13.49 7.73 29.60
N ASN A 74 -14.29 7.43 28.57
CA ASN A 74 -15.45 6.51 28.59
C ASN A 74 -16.19 6.46 27.23
N GLY A 75 -15.71 7.15 26.21
CA GLY A 75 -16.31 7.07 24.89
C GLY A 75 -16.04 5.68 24.35
N ASP A 76 -17.08 4.85 24.25
CA ASP A 76 -17.08 3.62 23.47
C ASP A 76 -16.30 3.89 22.18
N LEU A 77 -15.02 3.49 22.14
CA LEU A 77 -14.34 3.16 20.91
C LEU A 77 -15.21 2.02 20.40
N ASN A 78 -16.25 2.38 19.63
CA ASN A 78 -17.22 1.45 19.11
C ASN A 78 -16.42 0.23 18.66
N LEU A 79 -16.82 -0.97 19.06
CA LEU A 79 -16.22 -2.22 18.59
C LEU A 79 -16.41 -2.28 17.06
N ILE A 80 -15.64 -1.48 16.34
CA ILE A 80 -15.64 -1.36 14.90
C ILE A 80 -14.76 -2.50 14.48
N GLN A 81 -15.41 -3.56 14.03
CA GLN A 81 -14.70 -4.65 13.40
C GLN A 81 -14.04 -4.10 12.14
N LEU A 82 -12.73 -3.92 12.20
CA LEU A 82 -11.93 -3.45 11.09
C LEU A 82 -12.03 -4.48 9.94
N PRO A 83 -12.45 -4.05 8.73
CA PRO A 83 -12.86 -4.97 7.66
C PRO A 83 -11.68 -5.68 6.99
N PHE A 84 -10.48 -5.09 7.04
CA PHE A 84 -9.28 -5.65 6.42
C PHE A 84 -8.50 -6.45 7.47
N LEU A 85 -8.27 -7.73 7.21
CA LEU A 85 -7.56 -8.66 8.09
C LEU A 85 -6.28 -9.12 7.40
N LEU A 86 -5.15 -8.92 8.06
CA LEU A 86 -3.85 -9.41 7.62
C LEU A 86 -3.45 -10.64 8.42
N MET A 87 -3.15 -11.72 7.70
CA MET A 87 -2.65 -12.96 8.28
C MET A 87 -1.28 -13.32 7.69
N SER A 88 -0.43 -13.97 8.49
CA SER A 88 0.78 -14.63 8.00
C SER A 88 0.68 -16.14 8.12
N LYS A 89 1.38 -16.83 7.23
CA LYS A 89 1.67 -18.25 7.32
C LYS A 89 3.17 -18.43 7.15
N GLN A 90 3.82 -18.91 8.20
CA GLN A 90 5.21 -19.32 8.12
C GLN A 90 5.33 -20.67 7.42
N GLU A 91 6.40 -20.89 6.66
CA GLU A 91 6.60 -22.13 5.89
C GLU A 91 6.53 -23.38 6.78
N ASN A 92 7.10 -23.29 7.99
CA ASN A 92 7.17 -24.40 8.94
C ASN A 92 5.89 -24.64 9.75
N LEU A 93 4.89 -23.73 9.65
CA LEU A 93 3.65 -23.81 10.41
C LEU A 93 2.45 -23.99 9.46
N GLN A 94 1.62 -24.99 9.74
CA GLN A 94 0.37 -25.17 8.99
C GLN A 94 -0.68 -24.09 9.32
N ALA A 95 -0.61 -23.50 10.52
CA ALA A 95 -1.60 -22.53 11.00
C ALA A 95 -1.28 -21.12 10.48
N LYS A 96 -2.33 -20.44 9.99
CA LYS A 96 -2.29 -19.00 9.73
C LYS A 96 -2.41 -18.26 11.06
N ARG A 97 -1.58 -17.25 11.28
CA ARG A 97 -1.70 -16.34 12.43
C ARG A 97 -2.21 -14.99 11.97
N GLU A 98 -3.13 -14.43 12.76
CA GLU A 98 -3.55 -13.05 12.61
C GLU A 98 -2.43 -12.13 13.10
N ILE A 99 -2.11 -11.11 12.30
CA ILE A 99 -1.10 -10.10 12.65
C ILE A 99 -1.80 -8.81 13.05
N ALA A 100 -2.67 -8.33 12.17
CA ALA A 100 -3.26 -7.00 12.28
C ALA A 100 -4.59 -6.88 11.53
N ARG A 101 -5.38 -5.89 11.93
CA ARG A 101 -6.58 -5.45 11.21
C ARG A 101 -6.50 -3.97 10.88
N PHE A 102 -7.15 -3.55 9.79
CA PHE A 102 -7.09 -2.18 9.29
C PHE A 102 -8.47 -1.67 8.87
N ALA A 103 -8.68 -0.35 9.04
CA ALA A 103 -9.85 0.35 8.54
C ALA A 103 -9.80 0.49 7.01
N GLU A 104 -8.62 0.75 6.47
CA GLU A 104 -8.41 1.02 5.05
C GLU A 104 -7.48 -0.01 4.39
N GLN A 105 -7.74 -0.29 3.11
CA GLN A 105 -6.92 -1.21 2.31
C GLN A 105 -5.50 -0.66 2.09
N ASN A 106 -5.37 0.66 1.91
CA ASN A 106 -4.09 1.31 1.66
C ASN A 106 -3.14 1.14 2.85
N ASP A 107 -3.66 1.29 4.06
CA ASP A 107 -2.90 1.09 5.30
C ASP A 107 -2.48 -0.38 5.47
N ALA A 108 -3.39 -1.32 5.17
CA ALA A 108 -3.06 -2.74 5.20
C ALA A 108 -1.95 -3.10 4.21
N ASN A 109 -2.04 -2.58 2.97
CA ASN A 109 -1.02 -2.77 1.94
C ASN A 109 0.32 -2.13 2.33
N LEU A 110 0.29 -0.90 2.84
CA LEU A 110 1.48 -0.18 3.31
C LEU A 110 2.21 -0.99 4.38
N PHE A 111 1.46 -1.49 5.38
CA PHE A 111 2.02 -2.32 6.43
C PHE A 111 2.58 -3.64 5.89
N MET A 112 1.80 -4.37 5.08
CA MET A 112 2.20 -5.67 4.52
C MET A 112 3.50 -5.56 3.71
N MET A 113 3.64 -4.53 2.87
CA MET A 113 4.84 -4.25 2.09
C MET A 113 6.03 -3.89 2.99
N THR A 114 5.81 -3.01 3.96
CA THR A 114 6.86 -2.56 4.90
C THR A 114 7.39 -3.73 5.75
N LYS A 115 6.48 -4.61 6.22
CA LYS A 115 6.83 -5.80 7.00
C LYS A 115 7.69 -6.76 6.18
N CYS A 116 7.37 -7.00 4.91
CA CYS A 116 8.18 -7.83 4.01
C CYS A 116 9.59 -7.27 3.75
N GLU A 117 9.76 -5.94 3.79
CA GLU A 117 11.05 -5.28 3.51
C GLU A 117 11.97 -5.24 4.73
N THR A 118 11.40 -4.88 5.88
CA THR A 118 12.16 -4.44 7.05
C THR A 118 12.31 -5.51 8.12
N ASP A 119 11.42 -6.51 8.14
CA ASP A 119 11.44 -7.52 9.18
C ASP A 119 12.47 -8.61 8.87
N THR A 120 13.50 -8.70 9.71
CA THR A 120 14.55 -9.72 9.62
C THR A 120 14.09 -11.09 10.10
N THR A 121 12.94 -11.16 10.79
CA THR A 121 12.38 -12.42 11.31
C THR A 121 11.55 -13.18 10.27
N THR A 122 11.12 -12.51 9.21
CA THR A 122 10.30 -13.08 8.13
C THR A 122 11.20 -13.76 7.10
N GLN A 123 10.92 -15.04 6.80
CA GLN A 123 11.61 -15.78 5.75
C GLN A 123 11.06 -15.43 4.36
N ASP A 124 11.85 -15.64 3.32
CA ASP A 124 11.45 -15.29 1.95
C ASP A 124 10.18 -16.02 1.47
N ASN A 125 9.92 -17.19 2.04
CA ASN A 125 8.77 -18.06 1.74
C ASN A 125 7.55 -17.78 2.63
N ASP A 126 7.67 -16.93 3.66
CA ASP A 126 6.54 -16.59 4.51
C ASP A 126 5.48 -15.84 3.70
N LEU A 127 4.25 -16.32 3.77
CA LEU A 127 3.13 -15.81 2.98
C LEU A 127 2.24 -14.93 3.84
N PHE A 128 2.03 -13.71 3.39
CA PHE A 128 1.04 -12.78 3.91
C PHE A 128 -0.22 -12.85 3.07
N PHE A 129 -1.37 -12.81 3.74
CA PHE A 129 -2.69 -12.87 3.13
C PHE A 129 -3.51 -11.68 3.63
N LEU A 130 -3.97 -10.86 2.70
CA LEU A 130 -4.89 -9.76 3.00
C LEU A 130 -6.31 -10.17 2.66
N PHE A 131 -7.18 -10.17 3.66
CA PHE A 131 -8.60 -10.46 3.52
C PHE A 131 -9.44 -9.19 3.73
N LYS A 132 -10.60 -9.13 3.06
CA LYS A 132 -11.70 -8.20 3.39
C LYS A 132 -12.97 -8.98 3.57
N ASN A 133 -13.60 -8.88 4.73
CA ASN A 133 -14.85 -9.57 5.03
C ASN A 133 -14.82 -11.06 4.61
N GLN A 134 -13.72 -11.77 4.92
CA GLN A 134 -13.45 -13.17 4.58
C GLN A 134 -13.06 -13.48 3.12
N SER A 135 -13.12 -12.51 2.21
CA SER A 135 -12.61 -12.67 0.85
C SER A 135 -11.12 -12.35 0.77
N LEU A 136 -10.32 -13.24 0.18
CA LEU A 136 -8.91 -12.98 -0.08
C LEU A 136 -8.77 -11.91 -1.16
N ILE A 137 -8.07 -10.82 -0.86
CA ILE A 137 -7.80 -9.71 -1.79
C ILE A 137 -6.41 -9.86 -2.41
N ASP A 138 -5.39 -10.05 -1.59
CA ASP A 138 -4.01 -10.10 -2.04
C ASP A 138 -3.19 -11.11 -1.24
N THR A 139 -2.13 -11.58 -1.88
CA THR A 139 -1.11 -12.44 -1.29
C THR A 139 0.25 -11.88 -1.60
N LEU A 140 1.10 -11.80 -0.57
CA LEU A 140 2.44 -11.28 -0.71
C LEU A 140 3.44 -12.19 0.00
N ASN A 141 4.61 -12.33 -0.59
CA ASN A 141 5.82 -12.75 0.12
C ASN A 141 6.95 -11.82 -0.29
N ARG A 142 8.12 -11.99 0.32
CA ARG A 142 9.26 -11.10 0.07
C ARG A 142 9.74 -11.14 -1.39
N VAL A 143 9.70 -12.32 -2.02
CA VAL A 143 10.09 -12.50 -3.42
C VAL A 143 9.14 -11.75 -4.36
N ILE A 144 7.83 -11.93 -4.19
CA ILE A 144 6.78 -11.26 -4.97
C ILE A 144 6.87 -9.75 -4.76
N ASN A 145 7.08 -9.29 -3.52
CA ASN A 145 7.26 -7.86 -3.24
C ASN A 145 8.46 -7.29 -4.02
N SER A 146 9.62 -7.96 -3.95
CA SER A 146 10.82 -7.52 -4.67
C SER A 146 10.62 -7.48 -6.19
N HIS A 147 9.81 -8.38 -6.75
CA HIS A 147 9.47 -8.38 -8.17
C HIS A 147 8.56 -7.19 -8.52
N ARG A 148 7.47 -6.97 -7.76
CA ARG A 148 6.54 -5.85 -7.95
C ARG A 148 7.26 -4.50 -7.91
N GLN A 149 8.24 -4.34 -7.02
CA GLN A 149 9.06 -3.12 -6.95
C GLN A 149 9.94 -2.92 -8.18
N LYS A 150 10.60 -3.98 -8.66
CA LYS A 150 11.40 -3.92 -9.90
C LYS A 150 10.55 -3.56 -11.10
N GLU A 151 9.32 -4.07 -11.18
CA GLU A 151 8.38 -3.71 -12.23
C GLU A 151 7.94 -2.26 -12.13
N ALA A 152 7.53 -1.78 -10.94
CA ALA A 152 7.14 -0.38 -10.73
C ALA A 152 8.23 0.61 -11.15
N VAL A 153 9.51 0.32 -10.83
CA VAL A 153 10.64 1.14 -11.25
C VAL A 153 10.80 1.14 -12.78
N ARG A 154 10.62 0.00 -13.45
CA ARG A 154 10.69 -0.09 -14.91
C ARG A 154 9.62 0.77 -15.60
N PHE A 155 8.41 0.83 -15.05
CA PHE A 155 7.33 1.67 -15.59
C PHE A 155 7.67 3.16 -15.46
N THR A 156 8.18 3.62 -14.31
CA THR A 156 8.59 5.03 -14.13
C THR A 156 9.78 5.45 -14.99
N GLY A 157 10.65 4.52 -15.39
CA GLY A 157 11.81 4.79 -16.24
C GLY A 157 11.48 4.92 -17.74
N ASN A 158 10.38 4.33 -18.20
CA ASN A 158 10.02 4.24 -19.62
C ASN A 158 8.95 5.24 -20.08
N GLU A 159 8.43 6.10 -19.21
CA GLU A 159 7.48 7.16 -19.60
C GLU A 159 8.12 8.25 -20.49
N LYS A 160 9.45 8.26 -20.63
CA LYS A 160 10.17 9.07 -21.60
C LYS A 160 10.67 8.20 -22.76
N GLY A 161 9.81 7.94 -23.74
CA GLY A 161 10.27 7.71 -25.12
C GLY A 161 10.26 6.28 -25.66
N ALA A 162 9.18 5.53 -25.45
CA ALA A 162 8.88 4.41 -26.35
C ALA A 162 7.46 4.56 -26.90
N THR A 163 7.29 5.44 -27.87
CA THR A 163 6.11 5.42 -28.74
C THR A 163 6.13 4.07 -29.45
N PHE A 164 5.18 3.20 -29.14
CA PHE A 164 5.01 1.95 -29.86
C PHE A 164 4.67 2.29 -31.30
N HIS A 165 5.67 2.20 -32.18
CA HIS A 165 5.47 2.26 -33.62
C HIS A 165 5.23 0.82 -34.07
N PRO A 166 3.97 0.40 -34.32
CA PRO A 166 3.75 -0.90 -34.94
C PRO A 166 4.54 -0.92 -36.24
N THR A 167 5.46 -1.88 -36.36
CA THR A 167 6.18 -2.12 -37.61
C THR A 167 5.14 -2.28 -38.71
N PRO A 168 5.16 -1.46 -39.78
CA PRO A 168 4.21 -1.59 -40.86
C PRO A 168 4.24 -3.04 -41.35
N LEU A 169 3.07 -3.66 -41.50
CA LEU A 169 2.98 -4.99 -42.08
C LEU A 169 3.73 -4.97 -43.42
N PRO A 170 4.63 -5.93 -43.69
CA PRO A 170 5.31 -5.97 -44.97
C PRO A 170 4.26 -6.01 -46.08
N ASN A 171 4.34 -5.05 -47.00
CA ASN A 171 3.45 -4.94 -48.14
C ASN A 171 3.31 -6.32 -48.81
N ARG A 172 2.07 -6.66 -49.18
CA ARG A 172 1.71 -7.90 -49.85
C ARG A 172 2.76 -8.24 -50.92
N PRO A 173 3.29 -9.48 -50.97
CA PRO A 173 4.24 -9.85 -52.00
C PRO A 173 3.60 -9.59 -53.37
N THR A 174 4.25 -8.74 -54.17
CA THR A 174 3.83 -8.41 -55.53
C THR A 174 3.88 -9.70 -56.35
N PRO A 175 2.78 -10.11 -57.01
CA PRO A 175 2.80 -11.32 -57.83
C PRO A 175 3.82 -11.13 -58.97
N PRO A 176 4.63 -12.15 -59.30
CA PRO A 176 5.56 -12.06 -60.40
C PRO A 176 4.78 -11.91 -61.71
N GLY A 177 5.03 -10.83 -62.45
CA GLY A 177 4.41 -10.56 -63.76
C GLY A 177 3.33 -9.47 -63.80
N GLY A 178 3.09 -8.74 -62.70
CA GLY A 178 2.27 -7.51 -62.74
C GLY A 178 3.01 -6.36 -63.42
N PRO A 179 2.32 -5.46 -64.16
CA PRO A 179 2.96 -4.30 -64.77
C PRO A 179 3.66 -3.47 -63.69
N SER A 180 4.84 -2.92 -64.00
CA SER A 180 5.50 -1.96 -63.13
C SER A 180 4.54 -0.80 -62.88
N ASP A 181 4.33 -0.41 -61.62
CA ASP A 181 3.65 0.84 -61.25
C ASP A 181 4.51 2.01 -61.76
N CYS A 182 4.38 2.27 -63.06
CA CYS A 182 4.78 3.50 -63.70
C CYS A 182 3.72 4.56 -63.34
N TRP A 183 4.18 5.80 -63.22
CA TRP A 183 3.40 7.04 -63.17
C TRP A 183 2.94 7.47 -61.77
N ILE A 184 3.81 8.21 -61.07
CA ILE A 184 3.57 9.63 -60.80
C ILE A 184 4.94 10.33 -60.89
N GLU A 185 5.02 11.32 -61.77
CA GLU A 185 6.15 12.23 -61.89
C GLU A 185 6.28 13.05 -60.60
N ASN A 186 7.47 13.10 -60.01
CA ASN A 186 7.76 14.05 -58.94
C ASN A 186 7.88 15.43 -59.59
N ASP A 187 6.76 16.14 -59.69
CA ASP A 187 6.80 17.57 -59.92
C ASP A 187 7.41 18.26 -58.69
N GLU A 188 8.33 19.17 -59.00
CA GLU A 188 9.12 19.99 -58.09
C GLU A 188 8.22 20.88 -57.23
N ASP A 189 8.52 20.98 -55.93
CA ASP A 189 8.22 22.18 -55.15
C ASP A 189 9.51 22.63 -54.45
N LYS A 190 10.08 23.70 -54.99
CA LYS A 190 11.16 24.50 -54.42
C LYS A 190 10.68 25.95 -54.36
#